data_AF-A0A1Q7C0G0-F1
#
_entry.id   AF-A0A1Q7C0G0-F1
#
_cell.length_a   1.000
_cell.length_b   1.000
_cell.length_c   1.000
_cell.angle_alpha   90.00
_cell.angle_beta   90.00
_cell.angle_gamma   90.00
#
_symmetry.space_group_name_H-M   'P 1'
#
loop_
_entity.id
_entity.type
_entity.pdbx_description
1 polymer ?
#
loop_
_entity_poly.entity_id
_entity_poly.type
_entity_poly.pdbx_seq_one_letter_code
_entity_poly.pdbx_strand_id
1 'polypeptide(L)'
;MTPDKLGTVARLYQQDCPIALSLDVIGERWTLLLIRDLLRFGHFLSDKGRELGTVITALRSWGARHYVEGAAVTHTECGHEIELNPHCPHCARPVDVTELTVTAPST
;
A
#
# COMPACT_ATOMS: atom_id res chain seq x y z
N MET A 1 15.23 -37.78 -0.85
CA MET A 1 15.49 -36.91 0.30
C MET A 1 15.78 -35.51 -0.26
N THR A 2 14.70 -34.73 -0.35
CA THR A 2 14.52 -33.28 -0.69
C THR A 2 15.46 -32.54 -1.65
N PRO A 3 14.93 -32.00 -2.78
CA PRO A 3 15.45 -30.79 -3.43
C PRO A 3 14.78 -29.54 -2.80
N ASP A 4 15.52 -28.52 -2.35
CA ASP A 4 14.90 -27.23 -1.99
C ASP A 4 15.88 -26.02 -2.12
N LYS A 5 15.50 -25.06 -2.98
CA LYS A 5 15.93 -23.64 -3.09
C LYS A 5 17.25 -23.25 -3.79
N LEU A 6 17.38 -23.58 -5.08
CA LEU A 6 17.55 -22.48 -6.05
C LEU A 6 16.32 -21.57 -5.93
N GLY A 7 16.44 -20.25 -6.06
CA GLY A 7 15.24 -19.52 -6.48
C GLY A 7 15.26 -18.01 -6.36
N THR A 8 14.99 -17.48 -5.18
CA THR A 8 14.08 -16.33 -5.19
C THR A 8 14.69 -14.98 -4.84
N VAL A 9 15.80 -14.89 -4.10
CA VAL A 9 16.13 -13.59 -3.48
C VAL A 9 17.59 -13.15 -3.62
N ALA A 10 18.55 -14.07 -3.68
CA ALA A 10 19.97 -13.71 -3.63
C ALA A 10 20.58 -13.19 -4.97
N ARG A 11 19.81 -12.91 -6.03
CA ARG A 11 20.41 -12.61 -7.35
C ARG A 11 19.74 -11.55 -8.23
N LEU A 12 18.72 -10.83 -7.76
CA LEU A 12 17.98 -9.87 -8.60
C LEU A 12 18.43 -8.39 -8.51
N TYR A 13 19.32 -8.01 -7.59
CA TYR A 13 19.64 -6.58 -7.38
C TYR A 13 21.12 -6.25 -7.15
N GLN A 14 22.05 -6.97 -7.78
CA GLN A 14 23.42 -6.49 -7.91
C GLN A 14 23.67 -5.88 -9.29
N GLN A 15 23.34 -4.59 -9.39
CA GLN A 15 24.12 -3.47 -9.96
C GLN A 15 24.92 -3.83 -11.24
N ASP A 16 24.44 -3.56 -12.47
CA ASP A 16 24.79 -2.35 -13.24
C ASP A 16 23.82 -2.12 -14.43
N CYS A 17 22.52 -2.38 -14.27
CA CYS A 17 21.55 -2.21 -15.36
C CYS A 17 20.88 -0.81 -15.30
N PRO A 18 21.09 0.07 -16.29
CA PRO A 18 20.45 1.39 -16.36
C PRO A 18 18.91 1.31 -16.38
N ILE A 19 18.37 0.19 -16.86
CA ILE A 19 16.93 -0.10 -16.84
C ILE A 19 16.46 -0.35 -15.41
N ALA A 20 17.24 -1.03 -14.56
CA ALA A 20 16.88 -1.24 -13.16
C ALA A 20 16.90 0.07 -12.36
N LEU A 21 17.86 0.97 -12.62
CA LEU A 21 17.88 2.33 -12.05
C LEU A 21 16.70 3.19 -12.56
N SER A 22 16.36 3.07 -13.83
CA SER A 22 15.19 3.75 -14.41
C SER A 22 13.89 3.19 -13.82
N LEU A 23 13.86 1.90 -13.46
CA LEU A 23 12.76 1.26 -12.78
C LEU A 23 12.72 1.55 -11.27
N ASP A 24 13.81 1.93 -10.61
CA ASP A 24 13.73 2.53 -9.26
C ASP A 24 13.08 3.92 -9.30
N VAL A 25 13.33 4.69 -10.36
CA VAL A 25 12.76 6.06 -10.52
C VAL A 25 11.33 6.03 -11.10
N ILE A 26 10.98 5.03 -11.91
CA ILE A 26 9.68 4.93 -12.62
C ILE A 26 8.78 3.79 -12.08
N GLY A 27 9.35 2.77 -11.43
CA GLY A 27 8.67 1.52 -11.07
C GLY A 27 7.73 1.59 -9.85
N GLU A 28 7.79 2.64 -9.05
CA GLU A 28 6.87 2.81 -7.91
C GLU A 28 5.50 3.39 -8.34
N ARG A 29 5.43 4.04 -9.51
CA ARG A 29 4.20 4.73 -9.96
C ARG A 29 3.14 3.80 -10.52
N TRP A 30 3.55 2.76 -11.25
CA TRP A 30 2.63 1.81 -11.88
C TRP A 30 2.30 0.62 -10.98
N THR A 31 3.18 0.26 -10.05
CA THR A 31 2.95 -0.85 -9.12
C THR A 31 1.67 -0.65 -8.31
N LEU A 32 1.45 0.56 -7.78
CA LEU A 32 0.21 0.88 -7.06
C LEU A 32 -1.02 0.85 -7.97
N LEU A 33 -0.88 1.22 -9.25
CA LEU A 33 -1.98 1.16 -10.22
C LEU A 33 -2.34 -0.28 -10.57
N LEU A 34 -1.35 -1.16 -10.70
CA LEU A 34 -1.55 -2.60 -10.90
C LEU A 34 -2.18 -3.26 -9.67
N ILE A 35 -1.68 -2.98 -8.46
CA ILE A 35 -2.28 -3.50 -7.22
C ILE A 35 -3.71 -2.98 -7.04
N ARG A 36 -3.95 -1.70 -7.35
CA ARG A 36 -5.28 -1.08 -7.34
C ARG A 36 -6.26 -1.80 -8.26
N ASP A 37 -5.83 -2.13 -9.47
CA ASP A 37 -6.69 -2.79 -10.46
C ASP A 37 -6.92 -4.25 -10.06
N LEU A 38 -5.90 -4.97 -9.56
CA LEU A 38 -6.08 -6.29 -8.97
C LEU A 38 -7.07 -6.28 -7.80
N LEU A 39 -7.00 -5.29 -6.91
CA LEU A 39 -7.94 -5.13 -5.78
C LEU A 39 -9.37 -4.88 -6.26
N ARG A 40 -9.58 -4.19 -7.38
CA ARG A 40 -10.92 -4.01 -7.98
C ARG A 40 -11.47 -5.31 -8.56
N PHE A 41 -10.61 -6.15 -9.13
CA PHE A 41 -11.01 -7.39 -9.81
C PHE A 41 -10.85 -8.66 -8.96
N GLY A 42 -10.49 -8.55 -7.69
CA GLY A 42 -10.93 -9.38 -6.55
C GLY A 42 -10.56 -10.88 -6.46
N HIS A 43 -10.47 -11.63 -7.55
CA HIS A 43 -10.49 -13.10 -7.47
C HIS A 43 -9.13 -13.74 -7.11
N PHE A 44 -8.03 -12.98 -7.09
CA PHE A 44 -6.66 -13.55 -7.06
C PHE A 44 -5.73 -12.97 -5.97
N LEU A 45 -6.19 -12.10 -5.07
CA LEU A 45 -5.32 -11.55 -4.01
C LEU A 45 -5.23 -12.44 -2.78
N SER A 46 -4.02 -12.54 -2.23
CA SER A 46 -3.76 -13.09 -0.90
C SER A 46 -4.29 -12.16 0.20
N ASP A 47 -4.38 -12.66 1.44
CA ASP A 47 -4.78 -11.83 2.60
C ASP A 47 -3.89 -10.60 2.77
N LYS A 48 -2.57 -10.79 2.67
CA LYS A 48 -1.59 -9.69 2.67
C LYS A 48 -1.83 -8.67 1.56
N GLY A 49 -2.29 -9.14 0.40
CA GLY A 49 -2.68 -8.30 -0.71
C GLY A 49 -3.91 -7.43 -0.41
N ARG A 50 -4.91 -7.99 0.28
CA ARG A 50 -6.11 -7.25 0.72
C ARG A 50 -5.77 -6.15 1.74
N GLU A 51 -4.83 -6.40 2.65
CA GLU A 51 -4.38 -5.42 3.64
C GLU A 51 -3.80 -4.13 3.01
N LEU A 52 -3.25 -4.23 1.79
CA LEU A 52 -2.77 -3.05 1.03
C LEU A 52 -3.88 -2.10 0.58
N GLY A 53 -5.16 -2.52 0.62
CA GLY A 53 -6.29 -1.68 0.26
C GLY A 53 -6.34 -0.36 1.05
N THR A 54 -5.97 -0.39 2.33
CA THR A 54 -5.93 0.80 3.20
C THR A 54 -4.86 1.79 2.73
N VAL A 55 -3.67 1.30 2.40
CA VAL A 55 -2.55 2.13 1.91
C VAL A 55 -2.92 2.79 0.58
N ILE A 56 -3.50 2.03 -0.35
CA ILE A 56 -3.91 2.55 -1.65
C ILE A 56 -5.02 3.60 -1.51
N THR A 57 -5.95 3.40 -0.57
CA THR A 57 -7.02 4.37 -0.32
C THR A 57 -6.47 5.66 0.30
N ALA A 58 -5.46 5.58 1.18
CA ALA A 58 -4.75 6.75 1.71
C ALA A 58 -4.07 7.55 0.59
N LEU A 59 -3.36 6.87 -0.30
CA LEU A 59 -2.71 7.50 -1.44
C LEU A 59 -3.70 8.13 -2.41
N ARG A 60 -4.84 7.48 -2.68
CA ARG A 60 -5.93 8.06 -3.48
C ARG A 60 -6.49 9.33 -2.85
N SER A 61 -6.73 9.31 -1.54
CA SER A 61 -7.31 10.45 -0.81
C SER A 61 -6.35 11.64 -0.81
N TRP A 62 -5.06 11.41 -0.58
CA TRP A 62 -4.02 12.43 -0.72
C TRP A 62 -3.93 12.96 -2.16
N GLY A 63 -3.89 12.05 -3.15
CA GLY A 63 -3.82 12.43 -4.56
C GLY A 63 -4.99 13.29 -5.03
N ALA A 64 -6.21 12.95 -4.60
CA ALA A 64 -7.42 13.72 -4.88
C ALA A 64 -7.31 15.16 -4.35
N ARG A 65 -6.93 15.32 -3.07
CA ARG A 65 -6.81 16.65 -2.44
C ARG A 65 -5.75 17.56 -3.06
N HIS A 66 -4.65 17.00 -3.58
CA HIS A 66 -3.49 17.79 -3.99
C HIS A 66 -3.31 17.96 -5.50
N TYR A 67 -3.85 17.05 -6.31
CA TYR A 67 -3.59 17.04 -7.75
C TYR A 67 -4.84 17.12 -8.63
N VAL A 68 -6.04 17.01 -8.07
CA VAL A 68 -7.29 17.05 -8.83
C VAL A 68 -8.27 17.99 -8.15
N GLU A 69 -8.46 19.18 -8.73
CA GLU A 69 -9.34 20.20 -8.17
C GLU A 69 -10.78 19.68 -8.04
N GLY A 70 -11.35 19.83 -6.84
CA GLY A 70 -12.72 19.39 -6.53
C GLY A 70 -12.91 17.87 -6.41
N ALA A 71 -11.85 17.06 -6.46
CA ALA A 71 -11.95 15.62 -6.28
C ALA A 71 -11.86 15.21 -4.81
N ALA A 72 -12.69 14.23 -4.43
CA ALA A 72 -12.68 13.57 -3.14
C ALA A 72 -12.87 12.06 -3.30
N VAL A 73 -12.34 11.28 -2.37
CA VAL A 73 -12.65 9.84 -2.29
C VAL A 73 -13.92 9.67 -1.49
N THR A 74 -14.97 9.13 -2.11
CA THR A 74 -16.29 8.99 -1.47
C THR A 74 -16.68 7.54 -1.28
N HIS A 75 -17.49 7.29 -0.24
CA HIS A 75 -18.13 6.00 -0.05
C HIS A 75 -19.26 5.84 -1.07
N THR A 76 -19.23 4.77 -1.87
CA THR A 76 -20.15 4.57 -2.99
C THR A 76 -21.60 4.40 -2.57
N GLU A 77 -21.86 3.89 -1.36
CA GLU A 77 -23.24 3.67 -0.89
C GLU A 77 -23.92 4.97 -0.45
N CYS A 78 -23.20 5.84 0.27
CA CYS A 78 -23.80 7.06 0.85
C CYS A 78 -23.33 8.37 0.22
N GLY A 79 -22.31 8.35 -0.63
CA GLY A 79 -21.78 9.53 -1.33
C GLY A 79 -20.89 10.46 -0.49
N HIS A 80 -20.72 10.22 0.80
CA HIS A 80 -19.90 11.06 1.67
C HIS A 80 -18.40 10.83 1.44
N GLU A 81 -17.61 11.90 1.55
CA GLU A 81 -16.14 11.81 1.59
C GLU A 81 -15.69 10.98 2.80
N ILE A 82 -14.67 10.15 2.59
CA ILE A 82 -14.08 9.34 3.66
C ILE A 82 -12.82 10.01 4.20
N GLU A 83 -12.66 9.97 5.53
CA GLU A 83 -11.43 10.33 6.22
C GLU A 83 -10.75 9.07 6.76
N LEU A 84 -9.45 8.97 6.50
CA LEU A 84 -8.64 7.85 6.98
C LEU A 84 -7.88 8.29 8.22
N ASN A 85 -8.47 8.00 9.38
CA ASN A 85 -7.89 8.34 10.67
C ASN A 85 -7.73 7.07 11.53
N PRO A 86 -6.50 6.66 11.89
CA PRO A 86 -6.33 5.52 12.78
C PRO A 86 -6.88 5.86 14.17
N HIS A 87 -7.57 4.91 14.78
CA HIS A 87 -8.08 5.03 16.15
C HIS A 87 -7.47 3.96 17.03
N CYS A 88 -7.22 4.29 18.30
CA CYS A 88 -6.83 3.31 19.29
C CYS A 88 -8.07 2.52 19.73
N PRO A 89 -8.11 1.18 19.58
CA PRO A 89 -9.30 0.39 19.95
C PRO A 89 -9.57 0.38 21.46
N HIS A 90 -8.56 0.71 22.29
CA HIS A 90 -8.71 0.70 23.76
C HIS A 90 -9.36 1.98 24.30
N CYS A 91 -9.01 3.15 23.76
CA CYS A 91 -9.53 4.44 24.23
C CYS A 91 -10.45 5.16 23.24
N ALA A 92 -10.69 4.57 22.06
CA ALA A 92 -11.57 5.08 21.00
C ALA A 92 -11.22 6.49 20.48
N ARG A 93 -10.00 6.97 20.72
CA ARG A 93 -9.53 8.26 20.20
C ARG A 93 -8.79 8.09 18.87
N PRO A 94 -8.90 9.07 17.96
CA PRO A 94 -7.90 9.32 16.93
C PRO A 94 -6.47 9.28 17.49
N VAL A 95 -5.54 8.75 16.70
CA VAL A 95 -4.11 8.72 17.04
C VAL A 95 -3.33 9.45 15.97
N ASP A 96 -2.53 10.43 16.36
CA ASP A 96 -1.65 11.12 15.41
C ASP A 96 -0.46 10.22 15.01
N VAL A 97 0.10 10.46 13.82
CA VAL A 97 1.27 9.70 13.33
C VAL A 97 2.48 9.81 14.27
N THR A 98 2.61 10.91 15.01
CA THR A 98 3.68 11.13 16.01
C THR A 98 3.50 10.32 17.28
N GLU A 99 2.29 9.81 17.56
CA GLU A 99 1.96 8.99 18.72
C GLU A 99 2.13 7.48 18.45
N LEU A 100 2.58 7.10 17.25
CA LEU A 100 2.73 5.71 16.83
C LEU A 100 4.19 5.25 16.93
N THR A 101 4.39 4.04 17.44
CA THR A 101 5.69 3.38 17.46
C THR A 101 5.57 1.90 17.10
N VAL A 102 6.60 1.36 16.44
CA VAL A 102 6.68 -0.06 16.11
C VAL A 102 7.37 -0.78 17.26
N THR A 103 6.63 -1.59 18.00
CA THR A 103 7.19 -2.43 19.07
C THR A 103 7.80 -3.70 18.49
N ALA A 104 9.05 -4.01 18.85
CA ALA A 104 9.65 -5.31 18.57
C ALA A 104 8.92 -6.41 19.36
N PRO A 105 8.85 -7.65 18.84
CA PRO A 105 8.25 -8.76 19.58
C PRO A 105 9.08 -9.04 20.84
N SER A 106 8.40 -9.15 21.99
CA SER A 106 8.99 -9.66 23.22
C SER A 106 9.39 -11.13 23.00
N THR A 107 10.70 -11.38 23.03
CA THR A 107 11.31 -12.72 22.89
C THR A 107 10.87 -13.65 24.01
#